data_AF-H9FE68-F1
#
_entry.id   AF-H9FE68-F1
#
_cell.length_a   1.000
_cell.length_b   1.000
_cell.length_c   1.000
_cell.angle_alpha   90.00
_cell.angle_beta   90.00
_cell.angle_gamma   90.00
#
_symmetry.space_group_name_H-M   'P 1'
#
loop_
_entity.id
_entity.type
_entity.pdbx_description
1 polymer ?
#
loop_
_entity_poly.entity_id
_entity_poly.type
_entity_poly.pdbx_seq_one_letter_code
_entity_poly.pdbx_strand_id
1 'polypeptide(L)'
;LLMLNQKVKTLEVEIIKEKTVCTKDKESVLLNKRIVEEQLAECVKTRALQHQERQLAEEQLRKVQALCLPLDKDKFEMDLRNLWRDSIIPRSLDNLGYNLYHPLGSELASIRRACDHMPSLMTSKVEELARSLRMDIERVARENSDLQRQKLEAQQGLQASQEAKQKVEKEAQAREAKLQAECSRQTQLALEEKAVLRKERDNLAKELEEKKREAEQLRMELAIRNSALDTCIKAKSQPIIPVPRPM
;
A
#
# COMPACT_ATOMS: atom_id res chain seq x y z
N LEU A 1 -21.03 -11.27 49.42
CA LEU A 1 -20.79 -12.60 48.80
C LEU A 1 -21.38 -12.71 47.39
N LEU A 2 -22.69 -12.48 47.17
CA LEU A 2 -23.35 -12.56 45.85
C LEU A 2 -22.71 -11.67 44.76
N MET A 3 -22.49 -10.39 45.04
CA MET A 3 -21.85 -9.44 44.12
C MET A 3 -20.41 -9.83 43.73
N LEU A 4 -19.67 -10.46 44.65
CA LEU A 4 -18.29 -10.90 44.38
C LEU A 4 -18.29 -12.10 43.42
N ASN A 5 -19.20 -13.05 43.65
CA ASN A 5 -19.35 -14.25 42.83
C ASN A 5 -19.81 -13.90 41.40
N GLN A 6 -20.65 -12.87 41.26
CA GLN A 6 -21.08 -12.36 39.96
C GLN A 6 -19.92 -11.71 39.18
N LYS A 7 -19.04 -10.94 39.87
CA LYS A 7 -17.81 -10.38 39.27
C LYS A 7 -16.81 -11.46 38.83
N VAL A 8 -16.65 -12.52 39.61
CA VAL A 8 -15.78 -13.66 39.24
C VAL A 8 -16.26 -14.30 37.94
N LYS A 9 -17.55 -14.60 37.81
CA LYS A 9 -18.13 -15.16 36.57
C LYS A 9 -17.94 -14.23 35.37
N THR A 10 -18.10 -12.92 35.54
CA THR A 10 -17.84 -11.95 34.47
C THR A 10 -16.38 -11.97 34.03
N LEU A 11 -15.44 -11.98 34.99
CA LEU A 11 -14.00 -12.04 34.68
C LEU A 11 -13.61 -13.35 33.99
N GLU A 12 -14.18 -14.49 34.37
CA GLU A 12 -13.96 -15.77 33.69
C GLU A 12 -14.39 -15.72 32.22
N VAL A 13 -15.56 -15.14 31.94
CA VAL A 13 -16.05 -14.95 30.56
C VAL A 13 -15.14 -14.02 29.76
N GLU A 14 -14.69 -12.91 30.35
CA GLU A 14 -13.76 -11.98 29.68
C GLU A 14 -12.39 -12.62 29.42
N ILE A 15 -11.86 -13.43 30.35
CA ILE A 15 -10.62 -14.20 30.13
C ILE A 15 -10.77 -15.19 28.97
N ILE A 16 -11.92 -15.87 28.87
CA ILE A 16 -12.19 -16.80 27.77
C ILE A 16 -12.23 -16.03 26.44
N LYS A 17 -12.93 -14.89 26.39
CA LYS A 17 -12.97 -14.03 25.20
C LYS A 17 -11.58 -13.57 24.80
N GLU A 18 -10.80 -13.05 25.73
CA GLU A 18 -9.43 -12.57 25.48
C GLU A 18 -8.52 -13.70 24.97
N LYS A 19 -8.61 -14.90 25.55
CA LYS A 19 -7.88 -16.07 25.05
C LYS A 19 -8.27 -16.42 23.62
N THR A 20 -9.55 -16.34 23.26
CA THR A 20 -9.98 -16.62 21.88
C THR A 20 -9.50 -15.57 20.90
N VAL A 21 -9.49 -14.28 21.27
CA VAL A 21 -8.96 -13.20 20.44
C VAL A 21 -7.45 -13.37 20.26
N CYS A 22 -6.71 -13.54 21.36
CA CYS A 22 -5.27 -13.75 21.33
C CYS A 22 -4.85 -14.97 20.49
N THR A 23 -5.63 -16.06 20.54
CA THR A 23 -5.36 -17.25 19.71
C THR A 23 -5.55 -16.94 18.22
N LYS A 24 -6.62 -16.24 17.86
CA LYS A 24 -6.88 -15.82 16.47
C LYS A 24 -5.80 -14.86 15.95
N ASP A 25 -5.40 -13.89 16.76
CA ASP A 25 -4.36 -12.93 16.39
C ASP A 25 -3.01 -13.62 16.19
N LYS A 26 -2.66 -14.57 17.08
CA LYS A 26 -1.46 -15.40 16.92
C LYS A 26 -1.48 -16.19 15.61
N GLU A 27 -2.60 -16.84 15.28
CA GLU A 27 -2.74 -17.59 14.03
C GLU A 27 -2.66 -16.68 12.80
N SER A 28 -3.27 -15.49 12.86
CA SER A 28 -3.20 -14.47 11.81
C SER A 28 -1.76 -14.00 11.58
N VAL A 29 -1.04 -13.67 12.66
CA VAL A 29 0.37 -13.25 12.59
C VAL A 29 1.25 -14.37 12.02
N LEU A 30 1.05 -15.63 12.42
CA LEU A 30 1.81 -16.77 11.89
C LEU A 30 1.51 -17.03 10.41
N LEU A 31 0.27 -16.83 9.96
CA LEU A 31 -0.09 -16.93 8.55
C LEU A 31 0.58 -15.81 7.74
N ASN A 32 0.45 -14.56 8.20
CA ASN A 32 1.07 -13.41 7.54
C ASN A 32 2.59 -13.54 7.46
N LYS A 33 3.23 -14.03 8.54
CA LYS A 33 4.67 -14.32 8.55
C LYS A 33 5.04 -15.29 7.43
N ARG A 34 4.32 -16.40 7.28
CA ARG A 34 4.60 -17.40 6.22
C ARG A 34 4.45 -16.79 4.83
N ILE A 35 3.41 -16.01 4.58
CA ILE A 35 3.19 -15.33 3.30
C ILE A 35 4.38 -14.40 2.97
N VAL A 36 4.83 -13.60 3.94
CA VAL A 36 5.97 -12.69 3.74
C VAL A 36 7.28 -13.46 3.52
N GLU A 37 7.49 -14.57 4.23
CA GLU A 37 8.66 -15.44 4.03
C GLU A 37 8.67 -16.09 2.63
N GLU A 38 7.51 -16.54 2.14
CA GLU A 38 7.35 -17.07 0.78
C GLU A 38 7.62 -16.01 -0.29
N GLN A 39 7.06 -14.79 -0.11
CA GLN A 39 7.32 -13.67 -1.01
C GLN A 39 8.80 -13.26 -1.02
N LEU A 40 9.46 -13.29 0.14
CA LEU A 40 10.89 -13.01 0.23
C LEU A 40 11.71 -14.08 -0.50
N ALA A 41 11.39 -15.35 -0.30
CA ALA A 41 12.07 -16.45 -0.97
C ALA A 41 11.92 -16.36 -2.50
N GLU A 42 10.73 -16.02 -2.99
CA GLU A 42 10.48 -15.83 -4.42
C GLU A 42 11.26 -14.62 -4.96
N CYS A 43 11.22 -13.48 -4.26
CA CYS A 43 11.98 -12.29 -4.64
C CYS A 43 13.49 -12.56 -4.76
N VAL A 44 14.05 -13.33 -3.82
CA VAL A 44 15.48 -13.74 -3.87
C VAL A 44 15.76 -14.59 -5.11
N LYS A 45 14.90 -15.58 -5.40
CA LYS A 45 15.04 -16.42 -6.60
C LYS A 45 14.95 -15.60 -7.89
N THR A 46 13.93 -14.75 -8.03
CA THR A 46 13.77 -13.90 -9.21
C THR A 46 14.97 -12.97 -9.39
N ARG A 47 15.49 -12.40 -8.31
CA ARG A 47 16.68 -11.54 -8.36
C ARG A 47 17.92 -12.29 -8.82
N ALA A 48 18.12 -13.53 -8.34
CA ALA A 48 19.23 -14.37 -8.78
C ALA A 48 19.13 -14.73 -10.27
N LEU A 49 17.94 -15.11 -10.74
CA LEU A 49 17.68 -15.38 -12.16
C LEU A 49 17.94 -14.14 -13.03
N GLN A 50 17.40 -12.97 -12.65
CA GLN A 50 17.66 -11.73 -13.38
C GLN A 50 19.13 -11.35 -13.42
N HIS A 51 19.88 -11.59 -12.34
CA HIS A 51 21.32 -11.34 -12.32
C HIS A 51 22.06 -12.26 -13.29
N GLN A 52 21.71 -13.55 -13.31
CA GLN A 52 22.29 -14.53 -14.22
C GLN A 52 21.96 -14.20 -15.69
N GLU A 53 20.71 -13.89 -16.01
CA GLU A 53 20.29 -13.48 -17.36
C GLU A 53 21.04 -12.23 -17.83
N ARG A 54 21.21 -11.25 -16.94
CA ARG A 54 21.98 -10.04 -17.23
C ARG A 54 23.44 -10.36 -17.54
N GLN A 55 24.08 -11.21 -16.74
CA GLN A 55 25.46 -11.63 -16.99
C GLN A 55 25.61 -12.33 -18.35
N LEU A 56 24.67 -13.23 -18.70
CA LEU A 56 24.64 -13.90 -19.99
C LEU A 56 24.47 -12.91 -21.14
N ALA A 57 23.57 -11.93 -21.00
CA ALA A 57 23.36 -10.89 -21.99
C ALA A 57 24.60 -9.98 -22.16
N GLU A 58 25.25 -9.61 -21.07
CA GLU A 58 26.50 -8.82 -21.09
C GLU A 58 27.65 -9.61 -21.75
N GLU A 59 27.77 -10.91 -21.48
CA GLU A 59 28.77 -11.76 -22.11
C GLU A 59 28.53 -11.93 -23.61
N GLN A 60 27.27 -12.15 -24.02
CA GLN A 60 26.88 -12.21 -25.42
C GLN A 60 27.14 -10.89 -26.13
N LEU A 61 26.77 -9.76 -25.51
CA LEU A 61 27.04 -8.44 -26.04
C LEU A 61 28.55 -8.21 -26.23
N ARG A 62 29.36 -8.59 -25.24
CA ARG A 62 30.82 -8.48 -25.33
C ARG A 62 31.40 -9.35 -26.46
N LYS A 63 30.87 -10.57 -26.64
CA LYS A 63 31.25 -11.46 -27.76
C LYS A 63 30.89 -10.82 -29.10
N VAL A 64 29.68 -10.29 -29.25
CA VAL A 64 29.26 -9.59 -30.48
C VAL A 64 30.12 -8.35 -30.72
N GLN A 65 30.38 -7.53 -29.71
CA GLN A 65 31.25 -6.37 -29.82
C GLN A 65 32.69 -6.74 -30.23
N ALA A 66 33.23 -7.82 -29.68
CA ALA A 66 34.55 -8.34 -30.06
C ALA A 66 34.58 -8.89 -31.50
N LEU A 67 33.47 -9.43 -32.00
CA LEU A 67 33.33 -9.84 -33.41
C LEU A 67 33.06 -8.64 -34.33
N CYS A 68 32.55 -7.53 -33.79
CA CYS A 68 32.31 -6.28 -34.49
C CYS A 68 33.54 -5.36 -34.54
N LEU A 69 34.75 -5.89 -34.36
CA LEU A 69 36.01 -5.19 -34.65
C LEU A 69 35.91 -4.49 -36.02
N PRO A 70 36.65 -3.38 -36.23
CA PRO A 70 36.68 -2.71 -37.53
C PRO A 70 36.96 -3.75 -38.62
N LEU A 71 36.03 -3.85 -39.57
CA LEU A 71 36.24 -4.72 -40.73
C LEU A 71 37.37 -4.07 -41.50
N ASP A 72 38.52 -4.72 -41.53
CA ASP A 72 39.61 -4.33 -42.40
C ASP A 72 39.21 -4.69 -43.84
N LYS A 73 38.56 -3.72 -44.49
CA LYS A 73 38.00 -3.86 -45.83
C LYS A 73 39.09 -4.26 -46.82
N ASP A 74 40.25 -3.63 -46.75
CA ASP A 74 41.34 -3.81 -47.70
C ASP A 74 41.93 -5.22 -47.56
N LYS A 75 42.11 -5.68 -46.33
CA LYS A 75 42.54 -7.06 -46.05
C LYS A 75 41.50 -8.08 -46.51
N PHE A 76 40.23 -7.90 -46.18
CA PHE A 76 39.16 -8.82 -46.59
C PHE A 76 39.03 -8.89 -48.12
N GLU A 77 39.10 -7.75 -48.80
CA GLU A 77 39.05 -7.69 -50.26
C GLU A 77 40.25 -8.39 -50.89
N MET A 78 41.45 -8.17 -50.35
CA MET A 78 42.67 -8.84 -50.81
C MET A 78 42.59 -10.36 -50.64
N ASP A 79 42.18 -10.84 -49.47
CA ASP A 79 42.01 -12.28 -49.20
C ASP A 79 40.96 -12.89 -50.13
N LEU A 80 39.83 -12.21 -50.35
CA LEU A 80 38.78 -12.66 -51.25
C LEU A 80 39.22 -12.67 -52.71
N ARG A 81 39.98 -11.67 -53.17
CA ARG A 81 40.57 -11.63 -54.52
C ARG A 81 41.57 -12.77 -54.72
N ASN A 82 42.37 -13.11 -53.71
CA ASN A 82 43.30 -14.24 -53.74
C ASN A 82 42.55 -15.57 -53.86
N LEU A 83 41.56 -15.81 -52.99
CA LEU A 83 40.71 -17.00 -53.05
C LEU A 83 39.95 -17.11 -54.38
N TRP A 84 39.46 -15.99 -54.91
CA TRP A 84 38.77 -15.96 -56.21
C TRP A 84 39.70 -16.36 -57.34
N ARG A 85 40.93 -15.82 -57.38
CA ARG A 85 41.97 -16.18 -58.36
C ARG A 85 42.32 -17.66 -58.31
N ASP A 86 42.34 -18.24 -57.11
CA ASP A 86 42.64 -19.66 -56.90
C ASP A 86 41.46 -20.59 -57.16
N SER A 87 40.25 -20.03 -57.29
CA SER A 87 39.04 -20.81 -57.56
C SER A 87 39.02 -21.40 -58.98
N ILE A 88 38.16 -22.40 -59.17
CA ILE A 88 37.95 -23.03 -60.47
C ILE A 88 37.28 -22.10 -61.50
N ILE A 89 36.65 -21.01 -61.04
CA ILE A 89 35.83 -20.12 -61.88
C ILE A 89 36.68 -19.34 -62.89
N PRO A 90 37.68 -18.53 -62.49
CA PRO A 90 38.55 -17.84 -63.46
C PRO A 90 39.29 -18.82 -64.36
N ARG A 91 39.81 -19.92 -63.80
CA ARG A 91 40.56 -20.95 -64.54
C ARG A 91 39.72 -21.62 -65.62
N SER A 92 38.45 -21.92 -65.34
CA SER A 92 37.54 -22.52 -66.32
C SER A 92 37.12 -21.53 -67.39
N LEU A 93 36.84 -20.27 -67.01
CA LEU A 93 36.51 -19.21 -67.95
C LEU A 93 37.70 -18.83 -68.84
N ASP A 94 38.93 -18.94 -68.33
CA ASP A 94 40.18 -18.79 -69.08
C ASP A 94 40.37 -19.91 -70.12
N ASN A 95 40.21 -21.16 -69.71
CA ASN A 95 40.32 -22.31 -70.62
C ASN A 95 39.27 -22.31 -71.74
N LEU A 96 38.03 -21.89 -71.45
CA LEU A 96 36.96 -21.76 -72.44
C LEU A 96 37.21 -20.63 -73.46
N GLY A 97 38.03 -19.65 -73.11
CA GLY A 97 38.37 -18.50 -73.95
C GLY A 97 39.39 -18.79 -75.06
N TYR A 98 40.11 -19.92 -75.01
CA TYR A 98 41.14 -20.27 -76.01
C TYR A 98 40.57 -20.79 -77.35
N ASN A 99 39.26 -21.02 -77.46
CA ASN A 99 38.61 -21.43 -78.71
C ASN A 99 38.13 -20.21 -79.52
N LEU A 100 38.99 -19.71 -80.42
CA LEU A 100 38.78 -18.50 -81.25
C LEU A 100 37.53 -18.51 -82.17
N TYR A 101 36.84 -19.64 -82.32
CA TYR A 101 35.73 -19.82 -83.29
C TYR A 101 34.36 -20.12 -82.66
N HIS A 102 34.15 -19.79 -81.38
CA HIS A 102 32.85 -20.00 -80.73
C HIS A 102 31.92 -18.76 -80.80
N PRO A 103 30.63 -18.91 -81.17
CA PRO A 103 29.64 -17.81 -81.22
C PRO A 103 29.39 -17.09 -79.90
N LEU A 104 29.82 -17.68 -78.78
CA LEU A 104 29.59 -17.19 -77.42
C LEU A 104 30.68 -16.23 -76.92
N GLY A 105 31.66 -15.85 -77.74
CA GLY A 105 32.84 -15.09 -77.29
C GLY A 105 32.55 -13.74 -76.61
N SER A 106 31.55 -12.98 -77.08
CA SER A 106 31.17 -11.70 -76.45
C SER A 106 30.43 -11.90 -75.12
N GLU A 107 29.58 -12.91 -75.03
CA GLU A 107 28.87 -13.29 -73.81
C GLU A 107 29.84 -13.85 -72.77
N LEU A 108 30.81 -14.67 -73.18
CA LEU A 108 31.85 -15.22 -72.31
C LEU A 108 32.76 -14.11 -71.73
N ALA A 109 33.11 -13.10 -72.54
CA ALA A 109 33.86 -11.93 -72.07
C ALA A 109 33.04 -11.04 -71.12
N SER A 110 31.72 -10.97 -71.29
CA SER A 110 30.82 -10.30 -70.37
C SER A 110 30.73 -11.06 -69.03
N ILE A 111 30.53 -12.37 -69.09
CA ILE A 111 30.49 -13.27 -67.92
C ILE A 111 31.80 -13.19 -67.13
N ARG A 112 32.96 -13.22 -67.81
CA ARG A 112 34.27 -13.09 -67.16
C ARG A 112 34.40 -11.77 -66.40
N ARG A 113 34.05 -10.65 -67.03
CA ARG A 113 34.09 -9.33 -66.36
C ARG A 113 33.14 -9.25 -65.16
N ALA A 114 31.95 -9.86 -65.26
CA ALA A 114 31.02 -9.94 -64.14
C ALA A 114 31.60 -10.78 -62.98
N CYS A 115 32.20 -11.94 -63.29
CA CYS A 115 32.89 -12.81 -62.35
C CYS A 115 34.09 -12.10 -61.68
N ASP A 116 34.92 -11.39 -62.43
CA ASP A 116 36.08 -10.66 -61.89
C ASP A 116 35.67 -9.50 -60.97
N HIS A 117 34.46 -8.96 -61.15
CA HIS A 117 33.90 -7.94 -60.28
C HIS A 117 33.32 -8.49 -58.97
N MET A 118 33.01 -9.79 -58.90
CA MET A 118 32.34 -10.42 -57.75
C MET A 118 33.05 -10.19 -56.41
N PRO A 119 34.40 -10.32 -56.28
CA PRO A 119 35.09 -10.03 -55.03
C PRO A 119 34.83 -8.60 -54.53
N SER A 120 34.84 -7.61 -55.43
CA SER A 120 34.58 -6.21 -55.07
C SER A 120 33.14 -6.00 -54.59
N LEU A 121 32.18 -6.64 -55.27
CA LEU A 121 30.75 -6.58 -54.92
C LEU A 121 30.49 -7.24 -53.55
N MET A 122 31.08 -8.41 -53.32
CA MET A 122 30.98 -9.13 -52.05
C MET A 122 31.58 -8.34 -50.90
N THR A 123 32.76 -7.75 -51.07
CA THR A 123 33.37 -6.84 -50.08
C THR A 123 32.46 -5.67 -49.75
N SER A 124 31.91 -4.99 -50.77
CA SER A 124 30.98 -3.87 -50.55
C SER A 124 29.74 -4.31 -49.76
N LYS A 125 29.21 -5.51 -50.04
CA LYS A 125 28.02 -6.01 -49.34
C LYS A 125 28.32 -6.38 -47.89
N VAL A 126 29.47 -6.99 -47.62
CA VAL A 126 29.92 -7.29 -46.25
C VAL A 126 30.14 -5.99 -45.46
N GLU A 127 30.71 -4.96 -46.09
CA GLU A 127 30.89 -3.65 -45.47
C GLU A 127 29.55 -2.99 -45.10
N GLU A 128 28.57 -3.03 -46.01
CA GLU A 128 27.21 -2.53 -45.76
C GLU A 128 26.54 -3.25 -44.59
N LEU A 129 26.61 -4.59 -44.57
CA LEU A 129 26.05 -5.41 -43.49
C LEU A 129 26.74 -5.13 -42.15
N ALA A 130 28.06 -5.02 -42.13
CA ALA A 130 28.83 -4.69 -40.93
C ALA A 130 28.46 -3.30 -40.40
N ARG A 131 28.26 -2.32 -41.29
CA ARG A 131 27.84 -0.97 -40.92
C ARG A 131 26.42 -0.96 -40.35
N SER A 132 25.48 -1.65 -40.99
CA SER A 132 24.10 -1.78 -40.50
C SER A 132 24.05 -2.44 -39.12
N LEU A 133 24.77 -3.54 -38.95
CA LEU A 133 24.83 -4.27 -37.68
C LEU A 133 25.39 -3.40 -36.54
N ARG A 134 26.45 -2.63 -36.79
CA ARG A 134 26.98 -1.68 -35.79
C ARG A 134 25.96 -0.62 -35.39
N MET A 135 25.27 -0.03 -36.37
CA MET A 135 24.21 0.95 -36.08
C MET A 135 23.07 0.37 -35.25
N ASP A 136 22.64 -0.86 -35.55
CA ASP A 136 21.60 -1.57 -34.81
C ASP A 136 22.05 -1.84 -33.36
N ILE A 137 23.28 -2.32 -33.16
CA ILE A 137 23.87 -2.53 -31.83
C ILE A 137 23.90 -1.23 -31.03
N GLU A 138 24.35 -0.13 -31.63
CA GLU A 138 24.39 1.19 -30.98
C GLU A 138 23.00 1.72 -30.63
N ARG A 139 22.00 1.50 -31.51
CA ARG A 139 20.61 1.86 -31.23
C ARG A 139 20.08 1.09 -30.02
N VAL A 140 20.21 -0.24 -30.03
CA VAL A 140 19.74 -1.09 -28.93
C VAL A 140 20.48 -0.77 -27.62
N ALA A 141 21.79 -0.49 -27.67
CA ALA A 141 22.55 -0.09 -26.49
C ALA A 141 22.03 1.23 -25.88
N ARG A 142 21.69 2.22 -26.73
CA ARG A 142 21.07 3.48 -26.28
C ARG A 142 19.68 3.25 -25.68
N GLU A 143 18.81 2.52 -26.38
CA GLU A 143 17.47 2.19 -25.90
C GLU A 143 17.51 1.45 -24.55
N ASN A 144 18.43 0.50 -24.38
CA ASN A 144 18.62 -0.21 -23.12
C ASN A 144 19.06 0.74 -21.99
N SER A 145 19.99 1.66 -22.28
CA SER A 145 20.44 2.67 -21.31
C SER A 145 19.30 3.60 -20.88
N ASP A 146 18.46 4.04 -21.82
CA ASP A 146 17.29 4.87 -21.55
C ASP A 146 16.23 4.11 -20.74
N LEU A 147 15.96 2.84 -21.07
CA LEU A 147 15.05 1.99 -20.30
C LEU A 147 15.55 1.74 -18.87
N GLN A 148 16.86 1.56 -18.68
CA GLN A 148 17.45 1.45 -17.34
C GLN A 148 17.25 2.73 -16.52
N ARG A 149 17.41 3.91 -17.15
CA ARG A 149 17.14 5.20 -16.51
C ARG A 149 15.67 5.32 -16.10
N GLN A 150 14.74 5.05 -17.02
CA GLN A 150 13.30 5.08 -16.75
C GLN A 150 12.89 4.09 -15.64
N LYS A 151 13.48 2.88 -15.64
CA LYS A 151 13.26 1.89 -14.58
C LYS A 151 13.68 2.43 -13.22
N LEU A 152 14.85 3.07 -13.13
CA LEU A 152 15.34 3.65 -11.88
C LEU A 152 14.43 4.79 -11.39
N GLU A 153 14.04 5.69 -12.28
CA GLU A 153 13.11 6.80 -11.96
C GLU A 153 11.76 6.28 -11.46
N ALA A 154 11.19 5.26 -12.13
CA ALA A 154 9.94 4.63 -11.71
C ALA A 154 10.07 3.94 -10.35
N GLN A 155 11.20 3.27 -10.08
CA GLN A 155 11.47 2.65 -8.78
C GLN A 155 11.58 3.68 -7.66
N GLN A 156 12.28 4.79 -7.88
CA GLN A 156 12.39 5.89 -6.93
C GLN A 156 11.02 6.54 -6.67
N GLY A 157 10.23 6.77 -7.72
CA GLY A 157 8.87 7.31 -7.60
C GLY A 157 7.94 6.37 -6.82
N LEU A 158 8.04 5.06 -7.06
CA LEU A 158 7.28 4.06 -6.31
C LEU A 158 7.65 4.07 -4.81
N GLN A 159 8.96 4.12 -4.51
CA GLN A 159 9.42 4.19 -3.12
C GLN A 159 8.92 5.46 -2.42
N ALA A 160 9.08 6.62 -3.04
CA ALA A 160 8.59 7.89 -2.49
C ALA A 160 7.07 7.88 -2.25
N SER A 161 6.31 7.29 -3.17
CA SER A 161 4.86 7.11 -3.04
C SER A 161 4.49 6.19 -1.87
N GLN A 162 5.22 5.08 -1.69
CA GLN A 162 5.03 4.18 -0.56
C GLN A 162 5.34 4.86 0.78
N GLU A 163 6.44 5.60 0.86
CA GLU A 163 6.82 6.36 2.06
C GLU A 163 5.78 7.45 2.39
N ALA A 164 5.31 8.19 1.39
CA ALA A 164 4.25 9.18 1.55
C ALA A 164 2.94 8.53 2.03
N LYS A 165 2.54 7.40 1.43
CA LYS A 165 1.36 6.65 1.84
C LYS A 165 1.47 6.19 3.29
N GLN A 166 2.59 5.60 3.69
CA GLN A 166 2.82 5.17 5.08
C GLN A 166 2.77 6.34 6.06
N LYS A 167 3.31 7.50 5.68
CA LYS A 167 3.24 8.71 6.51
C LYS A 167 1.80 9.19 6.70
N VAL A 168 1.03 9.28 5.62
CA VAL A 168 -0.38 9.68 5.67
C VAL A 168 -1.21 8.69 6.49
N GLU A 169 -0.97 7.39 6.31
CA GLU A 169 -1.66 6.34 7.07
C GLU A 169 -1.36 6.43 8.57
N LYS A 170 -0.10 6.64 8.97
CA LYS A 170 0.27 6.87 10.37
C LYS A 170 -0.35 8.14 10.94
N GLU A 171 -0.36 9.24 10.18
CA GLU A 171 -1.00 10.49 10.60
C GLU A 171 -2.52 10.33 10.76
N ALA A 172 -3.17 9.58 9.87
CA ALA A 172 -4.59 9.28 9.95
C ALA A 172 -4.92 8.44 11.19
N GLN A 173 -4.16 7.35 11.43
CA GLN A 173 -4.32 6.51 12.63
C GLN A 173 -4.09 7.32 13.92
N ALA A 174 -3.10 8.20 13.95
CA ALA A 174 -2.84 9.05 15.11
C ALA A 174 -3.99 10.06 15.36
N ARG A 175 -4.56 10.64 14.30
CA ARG A 175 -5.73 11.52 14.41
C ARG A 175 -6.96 10.76 14.89
N GLU A 176 -7.21 9.58 14.35
CA GLU A 176 -8.33 8.72 14.74
C GLU A 176 -8.22 8.31 16.22
N ALA A 177 -7.05 7.85 16.65
CA ALA A 177 -6.79 7.51 18.05
C ALA A 177 -7.03 8.71 18.99
N LYS A 178 -6.60 9.93 18.58
CA LYS A 178 -6.83 11.15 19.34
C LYS A 178 -8.32 11.50 19.44
N LEU A 179 -9.06 11.38 18.33
CA LEU A 179 -10.51 11.62 18.31
C LEU A 179 -11.25 10.61 19.17
N GLN A 180 -10.86 9.34 19.12
CA GLN A 180 -11.45 8.29 19.95
C GLN A 180 -11.21 8.56 21.44
N ALA A 181 -9.98 8.93 21.82
CA ALA A 181 -9.66 9.28 23.19
C ALA A 181 -10.47 10.50 23.68
N GLU A 182 -10.60 11.54 22.86
CA GLU A 182 -11.38 12.73 23.19
C GLU A 182 -12.88 12.41 23.30
N CYS A 183 -13.42 11.58 22.41
CA CYS A 183 -14.81 11.13 22.47
C CYS A 183 -15.09 10.33 23.76
N SER A 184 -14.18 9.42 24.14
CA SER A 184 -14.27 8.71 25.42
C SER A 184 -14.21 9.65 26.61
N ARG A 185 -13.32 10.66 26.58
CA ARG A 185 -13.19 11.67 27.63
C ARG A 185 -14.47 12.50 27.79
N GLN A 186 -15.05 12.99 26.69
CA GLN A 186 -16.29 13.78 26.72
C GLN A 186 -17.46 12.94 27.20
N THR A 187 -17.55 11.67 26.77
CA THR A 187 -18.59 10.75 27.24
C THR A 187 -18.50 10.53 28.74
N GLN A 188 -17.28 10.34 29.27
CA GLN A 188 -17.05 10.16 30.70
C GLN A 188 -17.47 11.41 31.49
N LEU A 189 -17.07 12.60 31.05
CA LEU A 189 -17.46 13.87 31.69
C LEU A 189 -18.98 14.06 31.70
N ALA A 190 -19.66 13.79 30.57
CA ALA A 190 -21.11 13.90 30.49
C ALA A 190 -21.83 12.91 31.43
N LEU A 191 -21.28 11.69 31.61
CA LEU A 191 -21.82 10.72 32.55
C LEU A 191 -21.60 11.16 34.01
N GLU A 192 -20.46 11.76 34.33
CA GLU A 192 -20.16 12.32 35.65
C GLU A 192 -21.07 13.49 35.99
N GLU A 193 -21.22 14.47 35.10
CA GLU A 193 -22.15 15.60 35.25
C GLU A 193 -23.59 15.12 35.43
N LYS A 194 -24.03 14.16 34.62
CA LYS A 194 -25.36 13.54 34.75
C LYS A 194 -25.55 12.86 36.10
N ALA A 195 -24.52 12.22 36.64
CA ALA A 195 -24.57 11.59 37.97
C ALA A 195 -24.66 12.64 39.09
N VAL A 196 -23.92 13.75 38.97
CA VAL A 196 -23.99 14.88 39.91
C VAL A 196 -25.38 15.51 39.90
N LEU A 197 -25.92 15.86 38.73
CA LEU A 197 -27.26 16.44 38.60
C LEU A 197 -28.36 15.52 39.13
N ARG A 198 -28.24 14.21 38.94
CA ARG A 198 -29.17 13.23 39.52
C ARG A 198 -29.14 13.26 41.05
N LYS A 199 -27.94 13.34 41.64
CA LYS A 199 -27.75 13.42 43.09
C LYS A 199 -28.32 14.73 43.65
N GLU A 200 -28.07 15.86 42.99
CA GLU A 200 -28.64 17.16 43.38
C GLU A 200 -30.16 17.15 43.32
N ARG A 201 -30.74 16.63 42.23
CA ARG A 201 -32.20 16.43 42.11
C ARG A 201 -32.75 15.58 43.25
N ASP A 202 -32.09 14.47 43.58
CA ASP A 202 -32.53 13.59 44.67
C ASP A 202 -32.43 14.25 46.05
N ASN A 203 -31.41 15.09 46.27
CA ASN A 203 -31.28 15.87 47.49
C ASN A 203 -32.39 16.94 47.60
N LEU A 204 -32.62 17.70 46.52
CA LEU A 204 -33.69 18.71 46.47
C LEU A 204 -35.07 18.08 46.67
N ALA A 205 -35.31 16.89 46.09
CA ALA A 205 -36.56 16.17 46.31
C ALA A 205 -36.77 15.78 47.78
N LYS A 206 -35.70 15.39 48.49
CA LYS A 206 -35.76 15.11 49.93
C LYS A 206 -36.01 16.37 50.75
N GLU A 207 -35.29 17.46 50.47
CA GLU A 207 -35.48 18.75 51.15
C GLU A 207 -36.90 19.29 50.95
N LEU A 208 -37.45 19.17 49.73
CA LEU A 208 -38.83 19.56 49.44
C LEU A 208 -39.83 18.75 50.27
N GLU A 209 -39.63 17.44 50.38
CA GLU A 209 -40.51 16.56 51.14
C GLU A 209 -40.46 16.85 52.64
N GLU A 210 -39.27 17.13 53.18
CA GLU A 210 -39.09 17.55 54.56
C GLU A 210 -39.78 18.90 54.83
N LYS A 211 -39.62 19.87 53.94
CA LYS A 211 -40.30 21.18 54.05
C LYS A 211 -41.82 21.07 53.92
N LYS A 212 -42.33 20.15 53.09
CA LYS A 212 -43.78 19.86 53.03
C LYS A 212 -44.30 19.34 54.36
N ARG A 213 -43.60 18.37 54.98
CA ARG A 213 -43.98 17.84 56.29
C ARG A 213 -43.95 18.92 57.38
N GLU A 214 -42.90 19.74 57.42
CA GLU A 214 -42.82 20.89 58.33
C GLU A 214 -44.01 21.85 58.13
N ALA A 215 -44.34 22.18 56.88
CA ALA A 215 -45.45 23.07 56.54
C ALA A 215 -46.81 22.48 56.92
N GLU A 216 -47.02 21.18 56.71
CA GLU A 216 -48.23 20.47 57.13
C GLU A 216 -48.38 20.45 58.66
N GLN A 217 -47.29 20.21 59.39
CA GLN A 217 -47.27 20.25 60.85
C GLN A 217 -47.62 21.65 61.38
N LEU A 218 -46.99 22.71 60.85
CA LEU A 218 -47.31 24.09 61.20
C LEU A 218 -48.75 24.47 60.86
N ARG A 219 -49.29 23.99 59.73
CA ARG A 219 -50.71 24.16 59.38
C ARG A 219 -51.63 23.52 60.41
N MET A 220 -51.31 22.31 60.86
CA MET A 220 -52.10 21.61 61.87
C MET A 220 -52.07 22.36 63.21
N GLU A 221 -50.90 22.83 63.65
CA GLU A 221 -50.77 23.65 64.86
C GLU A 221 -51.57 24.96 64.77
N LEU A 222 -51.53 25.65 63.63
CA LEU A 222 -52.34 26.84 63.39
C LEU A 222 -53.84 26.54 63.43
N ALA A 223 -54.29 25.44 62.84
CA ALA A 223 -55.69 25.04 62.89
C ALA A 223 -56.16 24.74 64.33
N ILE A 224 -55.31 24.09 65.14
CA ILE A 224 -55.59 23.83 66.56
C ILE A 224 -55.64 25.15 67.35
N ARG A 225 -54.69 26.06 67.14
CA ARG A 225 -54.69 27.36 67.81
C ARG A 225 -55.90 28.22 67.42
N ASN A 226 -56.28 28.21 66.14
CA ASN A 226 -57.47 28.92 65.66
C ASN A 226 -58.75 28.35 66.28
N SER A 227 -58.92 27.02 66.34
CA SER A 227 -60.10 26.41 66.96
C SER A 227 -60.17 26.68 68.46
N ALA A 228 -59.02 26.68 69.16
CA ALA A 228 -58.92 27.07 70.56
C ALA A 228 -59.32 28.54 70.77
N LEU A 229 -58.85 29.44 69.90
CA LEU A 229 -59.21 30.86 69.92
C LEU A 229 -60.71 31.05 69.69
N ASP A 230 -61.30 30.40 68.68
CA ASP A 230 -62.74 30.42 68.40
C ASP A 230 -63.57 29.93 69.59
N THR A 231 -63.11 28.86 70.26
CA THR A 231 -63.76 28.33 71.46
C THR A 231 -63.69 29.34 72.60
N CYS A 232 -62.56 30.02 72.79
CA CYS A 232 -62.40 31.08 73.78
C CYS A 232 -63.32 32.28 73.49
N ILE A 233 -63.41 32.69 72.21
CA ILE A 233 -64.32 33.75 71.77
C ILE A 233 -65.77 33.37 72.09
N LYS A 234 -66.20 32.15 71.73
CA LYS A 234 -67.55 31.64 72.04
C LYS A 234 -67.84 31.58 73.54
N ALA A 235 -66.88 31.14 74.35
CA ALA A 235 -67.02 31.11 75.81
C ALA A 235 -67.16 32.52 76.40
N LYS A 236 -66.43 33.51 75.89
CA LYS A 236 -66.56 34.92 76.32
C LYS A 236 -67.85 35.61 75.86
N SER A 237 -68.50 35.10 74.81
CA SER A 237 -69.70 35.71 74.21
C SER A 237 -71.01 35.03 74.62
N GLN A 238 -70.99 34.07 75.57
CA GLN A 238 -72.22 33.53 76.15
C GLN A 238 -72.92 34.59 77.04
N PRO A 239 -74.26 34.77 76.95
CA PRO A 239 -75.00 35.62 77.85
C PRO A 239 -75.01 35.02 79.26
N ILE A 240 -74.79 35.85 80.29
CA ILE A 240 -74.99 35.46 81.70
C ILE A 240 -76.49 35.20 81.89
N ILE A 241 -76.91 33.94 81.81
CA ILE A 241 -78.28 33.53 82.18
C ILE A 241 -78.29 33.23 83.68
N PRO A 242 -79.14 33.88 84.49
CA PRO A 242 -79.22 33.62 85.93
C PRO A 242 -79.83 32.24 86.18
N VAL A 243 -79.11 31.42 86.96
CA VAL A 243 -79.55 30.09 87.40
C VAL A 243 -80.62 30.23 88.49
N PRO A 244 -81.80 29.61 88.39
CA PRO A 244 -82.75 29.55 89.50
C PRO A 244 -82.29 28.53 90.54
N ARG A 245 -82.32 28.93 91.82
CA ARG A 245 -82.03 28.04 92.97
C ARG A 245 -83.08 26.92 93.07
N PRO A 246 -82.68 25.73 93.54
CA PRO A 246 -83.59 24.61 93.73
C PRO A 246 -84.41 24.77 95.02
N MET A 247 -85.70 24.46 94.94
CA MET A 247 -86.60 24.02 96.02
C MET A 247 -87.06 22.62 95.68
#